data_AF-A0A1X7FRF9-F1
#
_entry.id   AF-A0A1X7FRF9-F1
#
_cell.length_a   1.000
_cell.length_b   1.000
_cell.length_c   1.000
_cell.angle_alpha   90.00
_cell.angle_beta   90.00
_cell.angle_gamma   90.00
#
_symmetry.space_group_name_H-M   'P 1'
#
loop_
_entity.id
_entity.type
_entity.pdbx_description
1 polymer ?
#
loop_
_entity_poly.entity_id
_entity_poly.type
_entity_poly.pdbx_seq_one_letter_code
_entity_poly.pdbx_strand_id
1 'polypeptide(L)'
;MRGNVEHVSAANTSEDAETTTEHPPARPEVLTAVERALIRIRRRQSRRTLARPVVQGMSEPVDLSTLAVVDAVDEGTGEGNKDVTVGFVADRLAIDPSRASRIVADAVRTGFVRRVASQEDGRRSCLELTPAGQDAVAAAHRTRQDFYATVLENWDPAEQEEFARLLTKFVHALDDAAGG
;
A
#
# COMPACT_ATOMS: atom_id res chain seq x y z
N MET A 1 -17.23 5.05 -74.97
CA MET A 1 -18.03 4.63 -73.80
C MET A 1 -17.25 3.52 -73.10
N ARG A 2 -16.45 3.86 -72.08
CA ARG A 2 -15.71 2.88 -71.26
C ARG A 2 -16.58 2.51 -70.07
N GLY A 3 -16.94 1.23 -69.93
CA GLY A 3 -17.60 0.69 -68.75
C GLY A 3 -16.64 -0.24 -68.02
N ASN A 4 -16.13 0.21 -66.88
CA ASN A 4 -15.45 -0.62 -65.88
C ASN A 4 -16.52 -1.36 -65.07
N VAL A 5 -16.41 -2.68 -64.97
CA VAL A 5 -17.13 -3.47 -63.96
C VAL A 5 -16.08 -4.16 -63.09
N GLU A 6 -16.39 -4.14 -61.80
CA GLU A 6 -15.58 -4.52 -60.65
C GLU A 6 -15.13 -5.99 -60.68
N HIS A 7 -13.97 -6.26 -60.06
CA HIS A 7 -13.88 -7.40 -59.17
C HIS A 7 -12.97 -7.07 -57.98
N VAL A 8 -13.60 -7.22 -56.83
CA VAL A 8 -13.19 -6.95 -55.46
C VAL A 8 -12.34 -8.10 -54.90
N SER A 9 -11.62 -7.81 -53.81
CA SER A 9 -11.09 -8.72 -52.77
C SER A 9 -9.79 -9.45 -53.08
N ALA A 10 -8.80 -9.56 -52.20
CA ALA A 10 -8.77 -9.32 -50.75
C ALA A 10 -7.31 -9.20 -50.28
N ALA A 11 -7.05 -8.38 -49.26
CA ALA A 11 -5.99 -8.54 -48.26
C ALA A 11 -6.18 -7.40 -47.24
N ASN A 12 -7.02 -7.62 -46.23
CA ASN A 12 -6.58 -8.03 -44.89
C ASN A 12 -5.96 -6.86 -44.11
N THR A 13 -6.81 -5.90 -43.74
CA THR A 13 -6.57 -5.05 -42.57
C THR A 13 -7.17 -5.78 -41.39
N SER A 14 -6.35 -6.56 -40.68
CA SER A 14 -6.63 -6.95 -39.30
C SER A 14 -6.58 -5.69 -38.46
N GLU A 15 -7.73 -5.05 -38.29
CA GLU A 15 -8.01 -4.12 -37.20
C GLU A 15 -7.87 -4.90 -35.90
N ASP A 16 -6.78 -4.64 -35.18
CA ASP A 16 -6.68 -4.89 -33.76
C ASP A 16 -7.80 -4.11 -33.06
N ALA A 17 -8.94 -4.77 -32.87
CA ALA A 17 -10.01 -4.27 -32.04
C ALA A 17 -9.56 -4.35 -30.57
N GLU A 18 -8.87 -3.30 -30.11
CA GLU A 18 -8.84 -2.92 -28.69
C GLU A 18 -10.29 -2.76 -28.23
N THR A 19 -10.84 -3.84 -27.71
CA THR A 19 -12.14 -3.82 -27.06
C THR A 19 -11.92 -3.19 -25.69
N THR A 20 -11.87 -1.86 -25.64
CA THR A 20 -12.00 -1.08 -24.42
C THR A 20 -13.33 -1.48 -23.80
N THR A 21 -13.26 -2.42 -22.86
CA THR A 21 -14.45 -2.93 -22.17
C THR A 21 -14.87 -1.82 -21.20
N GLU A 22 -15.67 -0.86 -21.67
CA GLU A 22 -16.30 0.13 -20.81
C GLU A 22 -17.20 -0.61 -19.82
N HIS A 23 -16.76 -0.67 -18.57
CA HIS A 23 -17.54 -1.26 -17.50
C HIS A 23 -18.64 -0.27 -17.10
N PRO A 24 -19.90 -0.73 -16.95
CA PRO A 24 -20.99 0.14 -16.51
C PRO A 24 -20.66 0.76 -15.14
N PRO A 25 -21.15 1.99 -14.86
CA PRO A 25 -20.88 2.65 -13.60
C PRO A 25 -21.38 1.82 -12.42
N ALA A 26 -20.67 1.91 -11.30
CA ALA A 26 -21.03 1.19 -10.08
C ALA A 26 -22.45 1.55 -9.61
N ARG A 27 -23.26 0.53 -9.31
CA ARG A 27 -24.63 0.71 -8.85
C ARG A 27 -24.67 1.41 -7.48
N PRO A 28 -25.64 2.30 -7.19
CA PRO A 28 -25.69 3.07 -5.94
C PRO A 28 -25.68 2.21 -4.66
N GLU A 29 -26.29 1.03 -4.70
CA GLU A 29 -26.31 0.06 -3.60
C GLU A 29 -24.91 -0.51 -3.28
N VAL A 30 -24.09 -0.75 -4.32
CA VAL A 30 -22.70 -1.20 -4.17
C VAL A 30 -21.88 -0.09 -3.53
N LEU A 31 -22.03 1.15 -4.00
CA LEU A 31 -21.35 2.32 -3.44
C LEU A 31 -21.67 2.51 -1.96
N THR A 32 -22.95 2.39 -1.59
CA THR A 32 -23.41 2.50 -0.21
C THR A 32 -22.83 1.39 0.68
N ALA A 33 -22.74 0.16 0.16
CA ALA A 33 -22.16 -0.96 0.90
C ALA A 33 -20.65 -0.74 1.17
N VAL A 34 -19.90 -0.33 0.15
CA VAL A 34 -18.46 -0.04 0.24
C VAL A 34 -18.19 1.10 1.23
N GLU A 35 -18.92 2.22 1.11
CA GLU A 35 -18.76 3.37 2.01
C GLU A 35 -18.93 2.96 3.48
N ARG A 36 -20.02 2.25 3.78
CA ARG A 36 -20.31 1.79 5.16
C ARG A 36 -19.25 0.84 5.68
N ALA A 37 -18.74 -0.06 4.84
CA ALA A 37 -17.67 -0.98 5.21
C ALA A 37 -16.38 -0.21 5.57
N LEU A 38 -15.97 0.74 4.73
CA LEU A 38 -14.77 1.56 4.97
C LEU A 38 -14.89 2.44 6.21
N ILE A 39 -16.06 3.05 6.46
CA ILE A 39 -16.30 3.82 7.69
C ILE A 39 -16.14 2.93 8.93
N ARG A 40 -16.65 1.69 8.91
CA ARG A 40 -16.49 0.74 10.02
C ARG A 40 -15.03 0.34 10.21
N ILE A 41 -14.31 0.07 9.13
CA ILE A 41 -12.87 -0.24 9.14
C ILE A 41 -12.10 0.92 9.78
N ARG A 42 -12.29 2.15 9.29
CA ARG A 42 -11.62 3.35 9.82
C ARG A 42 -11.87 3.53 11.31
N ARG A 43 -13.11 3.41 11.77
CA ARG A 43 -13.45 3.52 13.21
C ARG A 43 -12.76 2.44 14.06
N ARG A 44 -12.66 1.20 13.55
CA ARG A 44 -11.97 0.10 14.25
C ARG A 44 -10.47 0.35 14.33
N GLN A 45 -9.87 0.84 13.25
CA GLN A 45 -8.45 1.20 13.19
C GLN A 45 -8.14 2.34 14.16
N SER A 46 -8.88 3.46 14.13
CA SER A 46 -8.65 4.58 15.05
C SER A 46 -8.74 4.18 16.53
N ARG A 47 -9.66 3.26 16.89
CA ARG A 47 -9.78 2.74 18.26
C ARG A 47 -8.61 1.84 18.65
N ARG A 48 -8.05 1.08 17.71
CA ARG A 48 -6.88 0.23 17.93
C ARG A 48 -5.56 1.00 17.91
N THR A 49 -5.47 2.10 17.17
CA THR A 49 -4.31 3.01 17.23
C THR A 49 -4.12 3.62 18.61
N LEU A 50 -5.19 3.69 19.43
CA LEU A 50 -5.11 4.10 20.83
C LEU A 50 -4.75 2.95 21.79
N ALA A 51 -4.84 1.70 21.35
CA ALA A 51 -4.51 0.51 22.13
C ALA A 51 -3.17 -0.04 21.64
N ARG A 52 -2.07 0.39 22.29
CA ARG A 52 -0.68 -0.01 21.98
C ARG A 52 -0.55 -1.54 21.94
N PRO A 53 -0.40 -2.20 20.77
CA PRO A 53 -0.17 -3.62 20.73
C PRO A 53 1.27 -3.89 21.14
N VAL A 54 1.47 -4.83 22.04
CA VAL A 54 2.77 -5.50 22.16
C VAL A 54 2.93 -6.30 20.88
N VAL A 55 3.91 -5.94 20.06
CA VAL A 55 4.30 -6.77 18.91
C VAL A 55 4.85 -8.08 19.47
N GLN A 56 4.28 -9.22 19.05
CA GLN A 56 4.67 -10.52 19.58
C GLN A 56 6.16 -10.78 19.33
N GLY A 57 6.90 -11.14 20.38
CA GLY A 57 8.34 -11.42 20.31
C GLY A 57 9.25 -10.22 20.61
N MET A 58 8.71 -9.03 20.87
CA MET A 58 9.51 -7.89 21.33
C MET A 58 9.46 -7.75 22.85
N SER A 59 10.62 -7.50 23.47
CA SER A 59 10.75 -7.42 24.95
C SER A 59 10.21 -6.10 25.53
N GLU A 60 10.16 -5.03 24.74
CA GLU A 60 9.63 -3.73 25.14
C GLU A 60 8.44 -3.31 24.26
N PRO A 61 7.41 -2.63 24.81
CA PRO A 61 6.31 -2.11 24.02
C PRO A 61 6.78 -1.06 23.01
N VAL A 62 6.71 -1.35 21.72
CA VAL A 62 7.00 -0.38 20.65
C VAL A 62 5.82 0.59 20.50
N ASP A 63 6.11 1.87 20.27
CA ASP A 63 5.06 2.85 19.97
C ASP A 63 4.55 2.67 18.53
N LEU A 64 3.23 2.74 18.34
CA LEU A 64 2.61 2.51 17.04
C LEU A 64 3.07 3.50 15.97
N SER A 65 3.35 4.75 16.36
CA SER A 65 3.83 5.74 15.40
C SER A 65 5.26 5.42 14.95
N THR A 66 6.11 4.95 15.86
CA THR A 66 7.43 4.44 15.51
C THR A 66 7.33 3.25 14.58
N LEU A 67 6.46 2.27 14.88
CA LEU A 67 6.28 1.10 14.01
C LEU A 67 5.79 1.48 12.61
N ALA A 68 4.89 2.47 12.49
CA ALA A 68 4.44 2.97 11.20
C ALA A 68 5.57 3.58 10.35
N VAL A 69 6.55 4.25 10.98
CA VAL A 69 7.76 4.72 10.28
C VAL A 69 8.60 3.54 9.81
N VAL A 70 8.77 2.52 10.65
CA VAL A 70 9.57 1.33 10.30
C VAL A 70 8.91 0.58 9.12
N ASP A 71 7.58 0.40 9.15
CA ASP A 71 6.81 -0.19 8.04
C ASP A 71 6.96 0.65 6.75
N ALA A 72 6.87 1.99 6.84
CA ALA A 72 7.03 2.86 5.67
C ALA A 72 8.45 2.80 5.07
N VAL A 73 9.49 2.67 5.92
CA VAL A 73 10.86 2.51 5.43
C VAL A 73 11.05 1.14 4.76
N ASP A 74 10.51 0.06 5.35
CA ASP A 74 10.55 -1.28 4.75
C ASP A 74 9.95 -1.30 3.34
N GLU A 75 8.75 -0.74 3.21
CA GLU A 75 8.01 -0.67 1.94
C GLU A 75 8.78 0.09 0.86
N GLY A 76 9.26 1.30 1.17
CA GLY A 76 10.05 2.07 0.22
C GLY A 76 11.33 1.33 -0.23
N THR A 77 11.96 0.58 0.69
CA THR A 77 13.14 -0.23 0.34
C THR A 77 12.77 -1.40 -0.58
N GLY A 78 11.63 -2.06 -0.32
CA GLY A 78 11.11 -3.17 -1.13
C GLY A 78 10.66 -2.78 -2.54
N GLU A 79 10.17 -1.54 -2.72
CA GLU A 79 9.79 -0.97 -4.02
C GLU A 79 11.00 -0.59 -4.90
N GLY A 80 12.22 -0.80 -4.42
CA GLY A 80 13.44 -0.40 -5.11
C GLY A 80 13.69 1.11 -5.09
N ASN A 81 13.03 1.84 -4.17
CA ASN A 81 13.33 3.26 -3.98
C ASN A 81 14.74 3.40 -3.42
N LYS A 82 15.60 4.09 -4.17
CA LYS A 82 17.01 4.27 -3.81
C LYS A 82 17.18 5.21 -2.61
N ASP A 83 16.20 6.09 -2.35
CA ASP A 83 16.27 7.11 -1.32
C ASP A 83 14.95 7.24 -0.55
N VAL A 84 14.81 6.47 0.52
CA VAL A 84 13.70 6.64 1.47
C VAL A 84 13.97 7.86 2.35
N THR A 85 13.26 8.96 2.14
CA THR A 85 13.45 10.21 2.90
C THR A 85 12.38 10.42 3.98
N VAL A 86 12.58 11.41 4.85
CA VAL A 86 11.52 11.84 5.78
C VAL A 86 10.28 12.35 5.04
N GLY A 87 10.47 12.96 3.85
CA GLY A 87 9.37 13.38 2.99
C GLY A 87 8.54 12.20 2.51
N PHE A 88 9.21 11.16 2.00
CA PHE A 88 8.57 9.90 1.63
C PHE A 88 7.75 9.31 2.79
N VAL A 89 8.31 9.27 4.00
CA VAL A 89 7.60 8.80 5.20
C VAL A 89 6.38 9.69 5.53
N ALA A 90 6.50 11.01 5.38
CA ALA A 90 5.39 11.93 5.62
C ALA A 90 4.23 11.69 4.65
N ASP A 91 4.54 11.54 3.36
CA ASP A 91 3.58 11.25 2.30
C ASP A 91 2.91 9.90 2.55
N ARG A 92 3.71 8.86 2.82
CA ARG A 92 3.21 7.50 3.03
C ARG A 92 2.29 7.36 4.23
N LEU A 93 2.59 8.09 5.30
CA LEU A 93 1.78 8.11 6.52
C LEU A 93 0.64 9.13 6.47
N ALA A 94 0.53 9.93 5.39
CA ALA A 94 -0.41 11.02 5.24
C ALA A 94 -0.43 11.99 6.45
N ILE A 95 0.76 12.38 6.92
CA ILE A 95 0.95 13.30 8.04
C ILE A 95 1.83 14.49 7.64
N ASP A 96 1.75 15.56 8.42
CA ASP A 96 2.58 16.75 8.17
C ASP A 96 4.08 16.45 8.36
N PRO A 97 4.98 17.10 7.57
CA PRO A 97 6.43 16.86 7.65
C PRO A 97 7.04 17.09 9.03
N SER A 98 6.50 18.03 9.81
CA SER A 98 6.98 18.30 11.18
C SER A 98 6.69 17.12 12.11
N ARG A 99 5.48 16.55 12.03
CA ARG A 99 5.11 15.33 12.76
C ARG A 99 5.92 14.13 12.28
N ALA A 100 6.08 13.94 10.98
CA ALA A 100 6.90 12.85 10.43
C ALA A 100 8.34 12.93 10.96
N SER A 101 8.95 14.11 10.93
CA SER A 101 10.31 14.33 11.43
C SER A 101 10.47 13.94 12.91
N ARG A 102 9.49 14.27 13.76
CA ARG A 102 9.50 13.89 15.18
C ARG A 102 9.43 12.38 15.37
N ILE A 103 8.52 11.70 14.68
CA ILE A 103 8.36 10.26 14.81
C ILE A 103 9.59 9.52 14.25
N VAL A 104 10.18 10.01 13.15
CA VAL A 104 11.44 9.48 12.61
C VAL A 104 12.58 9.68 13.61
N ALA A 105 12.68 10.83 14.27
CA ALA A 105 13.69 11.06 15.29
C ALA A 105 13.55 10.07 16.46
N ASP A 106 12.31 9.73 16.84
CA ASP A 106 12.04 8.70 17.85
C ASP A 106 12.44 7.30 17.35
N ALA A 107 12.18 6.96 16.09
CA ALA A 107 12.60 5.70 15.46
C ALA A 107 14.13 5.56 15.37
N VAL A 108 14.82 6.67 15.14
CA VAL A 108 16.30 6.72 15.17
C VAL A 108 16.82 6.57 16.60
N ARG A 109 16.23 7.27 17.57
CA ARG A 109 16.61 7.19 18.98
C ARG A 109 16.42 5.79 19.56
N THR A 110 15.36 5.10 19.15
CA THR A 110 15.07 3.71 19.56
C THR A 110 15.89 2.68 18.80
N GLY A 111 16.66 3.10 17.80
CA GLY A 111 17.60 2.24 17.08
C GLY A 111 16.98 1.36 16.02
N PHE A 112 15.71 1.55 15.65
CA PHE A 112 15.05 0.80 14.56
C PHE A 112 15.40 1.33 13.17
N VAL A 113 15.68 2.62 13.08
CA VAL A 113 16.04 3.30 11.84
C VAL A 113 17.38 3.99 12.03
N ARG A 114 18.18 4.10 10.97
CA ARG A 114 19.38 4.94 10.94
C ARG A 114 19.29 5.92 9.78
N ARG A 115 19.92 7.09 9.96
CA ARG A 115 20.10 8.06 8.88
C ARG A 115 21.35 7.73 8.09
N VAL A 116 21.24 7.75 6.77
CA VAL A 116 22.35 7.60 5.83
C VAL A 116 22.37 8.79 4.86
N ALA A 117 23.51 9.04 4.25
CA ALA A 117 23.56 9.95 3.11
C ALA A 117 22.87 9.29 1.92
N SER A 118 22.07 10.06 1.19
CA SER A 118 21.50 9.61 -0.09
C SER A 118 22.61 9.20 -1.05
N GLN A 119 22.36 8.14 -1.81
CA GLN A 119 23.29 7.65 -2.82
C GLN A 119 23.29 8.53 -4.09
N GLU A 120 22.21 9.29 -4.33
CA GLU A 120 22.05 10.16 -5.51
C GLU A 120 22.40 11.63 -5.23
N ASP A 121 22.15 12.12 -4.01
CA ASP A 121 22.49 13.48 -3.57
C ASP A 121 22.89 13.46 -2.10
N GLY A 122 24.20 13.38 -1.82
CA GLY A 122 24.73 13.29 -0.45
C GLY A 122 24.37 14.46 0.49
N ARG A 123 23.72 15.51 0.00
CA ARG A 123 23.12 16.58 0.82
C ARG A 123 21.79 16.17 1.44
N ARG A 124 21.16 15.10 0.95
CA ARG A 124 19.90 14.53 1.47
C ARG A 124 20.20 13.43 2.47
N SER A 125 19.39 13.38 3.52
CA SER A 125 19.40 12.30 4.50
C SER A 125 18.30 11.30 4.15
N CYS A 126 18.71 10.07 3.89
CA CYS A 126 17.82 8.91 3.74
C CYS A 126 17.76 8.11 5.03
N LEU A 127 16.79 7.20 5.07
CA LEU A 127 16.45 6.34 6.18
C LEU A 127 16.67 4.89 5.74
N GLU A 128 17.29 4.11 6.60
CA GLU A 128 17.41 2.66 6.43
C GLU A 128 17.03 1.95 7.73
N LEU A 129 16.48 0.75 7.59
CA LEU A 129 16.26 -0.12 8.74
C LEU A 129 17.60 -0.60 9.30
N THR A 130 17.68 -0.66 10.62
CA THR A 130 18.72 -1.42 11.31
C THR A 130 18.31 -2.90 11.39
N PRO A 131 19.21 -3.82 11.80
CA PRO A 131 18.81 -5.20 12.07
C PRO A 131 17.65 -5.29 13.07
N ALA A 132 17.66 -4.47 14.14
CA ALA A 132 16.57 -4.41 15.09
C ALA A 132 15.26 -3.89 14.46
N GLY A 133 15.35 -2.95 13.51
CA GLY A 133 14.20 -2.48 12.73
C GLY A 133 13.60 -3.58 11.86
N GLN A 134 14.45 -4.35 11.16
CA GLN A 134 14.01 -5.49 10.35
C GLN A 134 13.31 -6.55 11.21
N ASP A 135 13.85 -6.87 12.38
CA ASP A 135 13.22 -7.80 13.32
C ASP A 135 11.86 -7.29 13.80
N ALA A 136 11.74 -5.98 14.07
CA ALA A 136 10.49 -5.35 14.49
C ALA A 136 9.42 -5.44 13.38
N VAL A 137 9.78 -5.17 12.12
CA VAL A 137 8.90 -5.31 10.96
C VAL A 137 8.44 -6.74 10.79
N ALA A 138 9.36 -7.70 10.81
CA ALA A 138 9.05 -9.11 10.67
C ALA A 138 8.09 -9.59 11.77
N ALA A 139 8.30 -9.15 13.02
CA ALA A 139 7.42 -9.46 14.14
C ALA A 139 6.03 -8.82 13.99
N ALA A 140 5.97 -7.58 13.50
CA ALA A 140 4.71 -6.90 13.21
C ALA A 140 3.93 -7.58 12.07
N HIS A 141 4.61 -8.00 10.99
CA HIS A 141 3.98 -8.76 9.91
C HIS A 141 3.39 -10.07 10.40
N ARG A 142 4.13 -10.86 11.19
CA ARG A 142 3.61 -12.10 11.77
C ARG A 142 2.35 -11.84 12.60
N THR A 143 2.41 -10.87 13.51
CA THR A 143 1.27 -10.49 14.36
C THR A 143 0.04 -10.09 13.52
N ARG A 144 0.25 -9.32 12.43
CA ARG A 144 -0.84 -8.93 11.51
C ARG A 144 -1.38 -10.11 10.73
N GLN A 145 -0.51 -10.99 10.23
CA GLN A 145 -0.89 -12.19 9.47
C GLN A 145 -1.69 -13.15 10.35
N ASP A 146 -1.28 -13.41 11.59
CA ASP A 146 -2.02 -14.26 12.54
C ASP A 146 -3.42 -13.69 12.85
N PHE A 147 -3.50 -12.36 13.01
CA PHE A 147 -4.78 -11.69 13.16
C PHE A 147 -5.68 -11.90 11.93
N TYR A 148 -5.15 -11.73 10.71
CA TYR A 148 -5.93 -11.94 9.49
C TYR A 148 -6.29 -13.41 9.26
N ALA A 149 -5.43 -14.35 9.62
CA ALA A 149 -5.74 -15.78 9.60
C ALA A 149 -6.96 -16.08 10.49
N THR A 150 -7.04 -15.46 11.67
CA THR A 150 -8.23 -15.58 12.54
C THR A 150 -9.48 -14.92 11.93
N VAL A 151 -9.33 -13.79 11.24
CA VAL A 151 -10.46 -13.10 10.59
C VAL A 151 -11.03 -13.92 9.42
N LEU A 152 -10.17 -14.63 8.71
CA LEU A 152 -10.51 -15.39 7.50
C LEU A 152 -10.76 -16.89 7.77
N GLU A 153 -10.61 -17.35 9.02
CA GLU A 153 -10.65 -18.78 9.40
C GLU A 153 -11.87 -19.54 8.86
N ASN A 154 -13.03 -18.88 8.78
CA ASN A 154 -14.29 -19.50 8.36
C ASN A 154 -14.70 -19.18 6.91
N TRP A 155 -13.81 -18.59 6.12
CA TRP A 155 -14.06 -18.25 4.72
C TRP A 155 -13.63 -19.41 3.82
N ASP A 156 -14.35 -19.62 2.72
CA ASP A 156 -13.92 -20.58 1.71
C ASP A 156 -12.57 -20.15 1.10
N PRO A 157 -11.65 -21.08 0.77
CA PRO A 157 -10.35 -20.72 0.18
C PRO A 157 -10.48 -19.83 -1.08
N ALA A 158 -11.47 -20.07 -1.94
CA ALA A 158 -11.68 -19.24 -3.12
C ALA A 158 -12.17 -17.83 -2.75
N GLU A 159 -12.96 -17.69 -1.68
CA GLU A 159 -13.36 -16.38 -1.15
C GLU A 159 -12.17 -15.61 -0.56
N GLN A 160 -11.23 -16.32 0.09
CA GLN A 160 -10.00 -15.71 0.63
C GLN A 160 -9.11 -15.18 -0.51
N GLU A 161 -8.90 -15.99 -1.54
CA GLU A 161 -8.12 -15.60 -2.73
C GLU A 161 -8.77 -14.43 -3.47
N GLU A 162 -10.09 -14.50 -3.69
CA GLU A 162 -10.82 -13.45 -4.40
C GLU A 162 -10.86 -12.14 -3.59
N PHE A 163 -11.02 -12.22 -2.27
CA PHE A 163 -10.94 -11.06 -1.40
C PHE A 163 -9.57 -10.40 -1.43
N ALA A 164 -8.49 -11.18 -1.36
CA ALA A 164 -7.14 -10.66 -1.48
C ALA A 164 -6.95 -9.93 -2.82
N ARG A 165 -7.35 -10.56 -3.92
CA ARG A 165 -7.27 -9.98 -5.26
C ARG A 165 -8.07 -8.67 -5.40
N LEU A 166 -9.32 -8.66 -4.93
CA LEU A 166 -10.20 -7.50 -5.01
C LEU A 166 -9.75 -6.36 -4.10
N LEU A 167 -9.29 -6.68 -2.88
CA LEU A 167 -8.78 -5.68 -1.95
C LEU A 167 -7.52 -5.02 -2.49
N THR A 168 -6.57 -5.79 -3.03
CA THR A 168 -5.36 -5.24 -3.66
C THR A 168 -5.73 -4.35 -4.86
N LYS A 169 -6.62 -4.81 -5.74
CA LYS A 169 -7.12 -3.99 -6.86
C LYS A 169 -7.76 -2.68 -6.36
N PHE A 170 -8.54 -2.76 -5.28
CA PHE A 170 -9.21 -1.59 -4.71
C PHE A 170 -8.22 -0.58 -4.12
N VAL A 171 -7.17 -1.05 -3.43
CA VAL A 171 -6.11 -0.18 -2.88
C VAL A 171 -5.36 0.53 -4.00
N HIS A 172 -4.93 -0.18 -5.05
CA HIS A 172 -4.27 0.46 -6.20
C HIS A 172 -5.14 1.53 -6.85
N ALA A 173 -6.44 1.26 -7.03
CA ALA A 173 -7.37 2.25 -7.58
C ALA A 173 -7.58 3.47 -6.67
N LEU A 174 -7.42 3.33 -5.36
CA LEU A 174 -7.44 4.46 -4.43
C LEU A 174 -6.18 5.32 -4.56
N ASP A 175 -5.01 4.68 -4.67
CA ASP A 175 -3.73 5.39 -4.81
C ASP A 175 -3.69 6.18 -6.13
N ASP A 176 -4.17 5.60 -7.22
CA ASP A 176 -4.31 6.27 -8.53
C ASP A 176 -5.25 7.48 -8.46
N ALA A 177 -6.34 7.38 -7.69
CA ALA A 177 -7.30 8.46 -7.51
C ALA A 177 -6.79 9.58 -6.59
N ALA A 178 -5.89 9.27 -5.65
CA ALA A 178 -5.30 10.22 -4.73
C ALA A 178 -4.05 10.93 -5.29
N GLY A 179 -3.37 10.30 -6.26
CA GLY A 179 -2.23 10.86 -6.98
C GLY A 179 -2.59 11.75 -8.19
N GLY A 180 -3.87 11.93 -8.48
CA GLY A 180 -4.42 12.79 -9.56
C GLY A 180 -4.86 14.17 -9.10
#